data_AF-A0A534TPD2-F1
#
_entry.id   AF-A0A534TPD2-F1
#
_cell.length_a   1.000
_cell.length_b   1.000
_cell.length_c   1.000
_cell.angle_alpha   90.00
_cell.angle_beta   90.00
_cell.angle_gamma   90.00
#
_symmetry.space_group_name_H-M   'P 1'
#
loop_
_entity.id
_entity.type
_entity.pdbx_description
1 polymer ?
#
loop_
_entity_poly.entity_id
_entity_poly.type
_entity_poly.pdbx_seq_one_letter_code
_entity_poly.pdbx_strand_id
1 'polypeptide(L)'
;MAIGARLARAVNRIAGRTGRVLADRYHLRLLPTPKEVRNALRYVLLNARRHAAAARAALTAPVRLDPASSARWFDGWKRLPRGAPFDALAPPLTRPAVARARTWLLKIGWRRHGLLDPADVPG
;
A
#
# COMPACT_ATOMS: atom_id res chain seq x y z
N MET A 1 -9.21 -22.82 8.72
CA MET A 1 -7.91 -22.28 9.18
C MET A 1 -7.84 -20.79 8.87
N ALA A 2 -7.71 -19.94 9.89
CA ALA A 2 -7.76 -18.47 9.73
C ALA A 2 -6.57 -17.91 8.92
N ILE A 3 -6.77 -16.80 8.22
CA ILE A 3 -5.73 -16.14 7.40
C ILE A 3 -4.50 -15.77 8.23
N GLY A 4 -4.69 -15.31 9.47
CA GLY A 4 -3.59 -14.92 10.35
C GLY A 4 -2.66 -16.08 10.72
N ALA A 5 -3.21 -17.28 10.96
CA ALA A 5 -2.43 -18.47 11.27
C ALA A 5 -1.62 -18.99 10.06
N ARG A 6 -2.13 -18.79 8.84
CA ARG A 6 -1.38 -19.09 7.62
C ARG A 6 -0.21 -18.13 7.43
N LEU A 7 -0.45 -16.84 7.63
CA LEU A 7 0.58 -15.81 7.54
C LEU A 7 1.68 -16.05 8.58
N ALA A 8 1.30 -16.26 9.85
CA ALA A 8 2.26 -16.48 10.93
C ALA A 8 3.18 -17.68 10.66
N ARG A 9 2.63 -18.80 10.16
CA ARG A 9 3.46 -19.97 9.81
C ARG A 9 4.38 -19.72 8.63
N ALA A 10 3.92 -18.99 7.61
CA ALA A 10 4.79 -18.63 6.48
C ALA A 10 5.96 -17.75 6.92
N VAL A 11 5.68 -16.70 7.71
CA VAL A 11 6.71 -15.78 8.24
C VAL A 11 7.69 -16.53 9.15
N ASN A 12 7.20 -17.32 10.09
CA ASN A 12 8.03 -18.11 11.01
C ASN A 12 8.94 -19.09 10.28
N ARG A 13 8.45 -19.76 9.24
CA ARG A 13 9.25 -20.65 8.41
C ARG A 13 10.42 -19.91 7.74
N ILE A 14 10.15 -18.75 7.15
CA ILE A 14 11.18 -17.93 6.48
C ILE A 14 12.18 -17.39 7.51
N ALA A 15 11.72 -17.01 8.70
CA ALA A 15 12.55 -16.41 9.74
C ALA A 15 13.29 -17.44 10.61
N GLY A 16 13.05 -18.75 10.45
CA GLY A 16 13.59 -19.79 11.32
C GLY A 16 13.11 -19.68 12.77
N ARG A 17 11.91 -19.14 12.99
CA ARG A 17 11.34 -18.85 14.31
C ARG A 17 10.03 -19.59 14.54
N THR A 18 9.58 -19.60 15.78
CA THR A 18 8.25 -20.09 16.18
C THR A 18 7.54 -19.03 17.02
N GLY A 19 6.22 -19.16 17.18
CA GLY A 19 5.43 -18.25 18.02
C GLY A 19 4.50 -17.30 17.25
N ARG A 20 3.95 -16.32 17.97
CA ARG A 20 2.95 -15.38 17.45
C ARG A 20 3.62 -14.31 16.58
N VAL A 21 3.10 -14.13 15.36
CA VAL A 21 3.55 -13.07 14.43
C VAL A 21 2.56 -11.90 14.41
N LEU A 22 1.27 -12.19 14.60
CA LEU A 22 0.22 -11.18 14.64
C LEU A 22 -0.23 -10.97 16.08
N ALA A 23 -0.41 -9.71 16.46
CA ALA A 23 -1.05 -9.35 17.72
C ALA A 23 -2.57 -9.50 17.56
N ASP A 24 -3.09 -10.71 17.81
CA ASP A 24 -4.49 -11.19 17.84
C ASP A 24 -5.58 -10.49 17.01
N ARG A 25 -5.79 -9.19 17.18
CA ARG A 25 -6.94 -8.44 16.67
C ARG A 25 -6.63 -7.81 15.31
N TYR A 26 -7.53 -8.01 14.35
CA TYR A 26 -7.58 -7.25 13.11
C TYR A 26 -8.77 -6.30 13.13
N HIS A 27 -8.60 -5.12 12.56
CA HIS A 27 -9.68 -4.15 12.41
C HIS A 27 -10.36 -4.35 11.05
N LEU A 28 -11.64 -4.73 11.07
CA LEU A 28 -12.48 -4.82 9.88
C LEU A 28 -13.40 -3.61 9.80
N ARG A 29 -13.33 -2.89 8.68
CA ARG A 29 -14.25 -1.79 8.37
C ARG A 29 -14.63 -1.83 6.90
N LEU A 30 -15.93 -1.79 6.62
CA LEU A 30 -16.44 -1.67 5.26
C LEU A 30 -16.24 -0.23 4.77
N LEU A 31 -15.94 -0.09 3.47
CA LEU A 31 -15.72 1.19 2.81
C LEU A 31 -16.85 1.41 1.78
N PRO A 32 -18.03 1.90 2.19
CA PRO A 32 -19.19 1.99 1.31
C PRO A 32 -19.09 3.08 0.24
N THR A 33 -18.24 4.10 0.44
CA THR A 33 -18.21 5.27 -0.45
C THR A 33 -16.92 5.36 -1.28
N PRO A 34 -16.98 6.00 -2.48
CA PRO A 34 -15.79 6.33 -3.27
C PRO A 34 -14.72 7.11 -2.49
N LYS A 35 -15.13 8.05 -1.64
CA LYS A 35 -14.24 8.88 -0.83
C LYS A 35 -13.47 8.04 0.18
N GLU A 36 -14.15 7.13 0.87
CA GLU A 36 -13.53 6.23 1.83
C GLU A 36 -12.55 5.27 1.15
N VAL A 37 -12.89 4.74 -0.02
CA VAL A 37 -11.97 3.89 -0.78
C VAL A 37 -10.74 4.68 -1.23
N ARG A 38 -10.90 5.92 -1.72
CA ARG A 38 -9.76 6.79 -2.04
C ARG A 38 -8.87 7.03 -0.83
N ASN A 39 -9.46 7.35 0.31
CA ASN A 39 -8.72 7.61 1.54
C ASN A 39 -7.99 6.36 2.04
N ALA A 40 -8.61 5.19 1.95
CA ALA A 40 -7.98 3.92 2.29
C ALA A 40 -6.81 3.58 1.36
N LEU A 41 -6.97 3.76 0.03
CA LEU A 41 -5.87 3.61 -0.93
C LEU A 41 -4.71 4.53 -0.59
N ARG A 42 -4.99 5.81 -0.34
CA ARG A 42 -4.00 6.82 0.06
C ARG A 42 -3.29 6.42 1.35
N TYR A 43 -4.04 5.97 2.36
CA TYR A 43 -3.47 5.52 3.63
C TYR A 43 -2.55 4.32 3.45
N VAL A 44 -3.03 3.26 2.78
CA VAL A 44 -2.28 2.00 2.61
C VAL A 44 -1.01 2.23 1.80
N LEU A 45 -1.10 2.94 0.68
CA LEU A 45 0.04 3.14 -0.22
C LEU A 45 1.08 4.15 0.30
N LEU A 46 0.66 5.06 1.20
CA LEU A 46 1.53 6.13 1.73
C LEU A 46 1.75 6.01 3.25
N ASN A 47 1.50 4.84 3.83
CA ASN A 47 1.65 4.63 5.28
C ASN A 47 3.10 4.86 5.74
N ALA A 48 4.09 4.46 4.93
CA ALA A 48 5.50 4.72 5.21
C ALA A 48 5.80 6.22 5.33
N ARG A 49 5.20 7.06 4.46
CA ARG A 49 5.36 8.53 4.53
C ARG A 49 4.70 9.11 5.77
N ARG A 50 3.52 8.62 6.15
CA ARG A 50 2.87 8.98 7.43
C ARG A 50 3.77 8.66 8.61
N HIS A 51 4.38 7.46 8.65
CA HIS A 51 5.28 7.09 9.74
C HIS A 51 6.56 7.93 9.77
N ALA A 52 7.16 8.21 8.60
CA ALA A 52 8.32 9.11 8.53
C ALA A 52 7.98 10.51 9.04
N ALA A 53 6.83 11.07 8.64
CA ALA A 53 6.36 12.36 9.12
C ALA A 53 6.10 12.34 10.64
N ALA A 54 5.46 11.29 11.16
CA ALA A 54 5.19 11.12 12.59
C ALA A 54 6.47 10.99 13.42
N ALA A 55 7.51 10.36 12.87
CA ALA A 55 8.83 10.25 13.49
C ALA A 55 9.65 11.56 13.43
N ARG A 56 9.07 12.66 12.92
CA ARG A 56 9.78 13.92 12.63
C ARG A 56 11.01 13.73 11.73
N ALA A 57 11.06 12.65 10.97
CA ALA A 57 12.07 12.48 9.95
C ALA A 57 11.81 13.53 8.86
N ALA A 58 12.85 14.27 8.48
CA ALA A 58 12.72 15.26 7.43
C ALA A 58 12.25 14.56 6.14
N LEU A 59 11.09 14.98 5.62
CA LEU A 59 10.60 14.55 4.30
C LEU A 59 11.42 15.18 3.14
N THR A 60 12.65 15.60 3.43
CA THR A 60 13.62 16.20 2.51
C THR A 60 14.15 15.18 1.51
N ALA A 61 14.05 13.88 1.83
CA ALA A 61 14.33 12.83 0.86
C ALA A 61 13.35 12.91 -0.33
N PRO A 62 13.83 12.66 -1.57
CA PRO A 62 12.96 12.57 -2.73
C PRO A 62 11.81 11.60 -2.48
N VAL A 63 10.64 11.93 -3.03
CA VAL A 63 9.47 11.04 -2.95
C VAL A 63 9.84 9.70 -3.61
N ARG A 64 9.73 8.62 -2.85
CA ARG A 64 9.93 7.25 -3.33
C ARG A 64 8.71 6.42 -3.00
N LEU A 65 8.36 5.50 -3.90
CA LEU A 65 7.34 4.49 -3.62
C LEU A 65 7.94 3.45 -2.67
N ASP A 66 7.17 3.04 -1.66
CA ASP A 66 7.59 2.04 -0.69
C ASP A 66 7.75 0.65 -1.36
N PRO A 67 8.96 0.06 -1.41
CA PRO A 67 9.18 -1.27 -1.98
C PRO A 67 8.41 -2.38 -1.27
N ALA A 68 8.05 -2.17 0.00
CA ALA A 68 7.25 -3.10 0.80
C ALA A 68 5.73 -2.94 0.56
N SER A 69 5.33 -2.13 -0.42
CA SER A 69 3.93 -1.88 -0.78
C SER A 69 3.64 -2.25 -2.23
N SER A 70 2.36 -2.26 -2.60
CA SER A 70 1.91 -2.42 -3.98
C SER A 70 1.92 -1.12 -4.79
N ALA A 71 2.50 -0.04 -4.28
CA ALA A 71 2.48 1.29 -4.90
C ALA A 71 3.02 1.31 -6.34
N ARG A 72 4.01 0.46 -6.64
CA ARG A 72 4.58 0.33 -8.00
C ARG A 72 3.60 -0.17 -9.06
N TRP A 73 2.56 -0.92 -8.67
CA TRP A 73 1.53 -1.41 -9.60
C TRP A 73 0.27 -0.56 -9.59
N PHE A 74 0.24 0.53 -8.81
CA PHE A 74 -0.91 1.39 -8.72
C PHE A 74 -0.92 2.38 -9.90
N ASP A 75 -2.03 2.41 -10.63
CA ASP A 75 -2.25 3.22 -11.84
C ASP A 75 -3.00 4.54 -11.55
N GLY A 76 -3.05 4.92 -10.28
CA GLY A 76 -3.85 6.02 -9.78
C GLY A 76 -3.04 7.23 -9.30
N TRP A 77 -1.78 7.34 -9.71
CA TRP A 77 -0.87 8.42 -9.33
C TRP A 77 -1.07 9.69 -10.19
N LYS A 78 -1.09 10.87 -9.57
CA LYS A 78 -1.08 12.19 -10.26
C LYS A 78 0.22 12.43 -11.03
N ARG A 79 1.32 11.93 -10.49
CA ARG A 79 2.65 11.98 -11.08
C ARG A 79 3.44 10.77 -10.60
N LEU A 80 4.38 10.32 -11.41
CA LEU A 80 5.37 9.35 -10.99
C LEU A 80 6.49 10.08 -10.23
N PRO A 81 7.00 9.55 -9.12
CA PRO A 81 8.09 10.18 -8.40
C PRO A 81 9.36 10.25 -9.26
N ARG A 82 10.06 11.39 -9.24
CA ARG A 82 11.35 11.55 -9.93
C ARG A 82 12.39 10.62 -9.31
N GLY A 83 13.14 9.88 -10.14
CA GLY A 83 14.16 8.95 -9.66
C GLY A 83 13.60 7.71 -8.97
N ALA A 84 12.33 7.36 -9.22
CA ALA A 84 11.88 5.99 -9.03
C ALA A 84 12.89 5.09 -9.76
N PRO A 85 13.50 4.09 -9.09
CA PRO A 85 14.47 3.23 -9.74
C PRO A 85 13.85 2.71 -11.04
N PHE A 86 14.66 2.54 -12.08
CA PHE A 86 14.20 2.09 -13.39
C PHE A 86 13.31 0.83 -13.28
N ASP A 87 13.48 0.02 -12.23
CA ASP A 87 12.66 -1.15 -11.86
C ASP A 87 11.22 -0.85 -11.37
N ALA A 88 10.92 0.37 -10.96
CA ALA A 88 9.57 0.82 -10.59
C ALA A 88 8.74 1.25 -11.81
N LEU A 89 9.38 1.44 -12.97
CA LEU A 89 8.77 1.82 -14.25
C LEU A 89 9.04 0.80 -15.36
N ALA A 90 9.96 -0.14 -15.16
CA ALA A 90 10.10 -1.31 -16.01
C ALA A 90 8.74 -2.02 -16.03
N PRO A 91 8.18 -2.36 -17.22
CA PRO A 91 7.04 -3.27 -17.28
C PRO A 91 7.45 -4.47 -16.44
N PRO A 92 6.64 -4.92 -15.49
CA PRO A 92 7.10 -6.00 -14.67
C PRO A 92 7.31 -7.15 -15.66
N LEU A 93 8.53 -7.66 -15.75
CA LEU A 93 8.83 -8.93 -16.43
C LEU A 93 7.99 -10.07 -15.80
N THR A 94 7.17 -9.76 -14.78
CA THR A 94 6.35 -10.60 -13.94
C THR A 94 4.95 -10.03 -13.82
N ARG A 95 3.94 -10.88 -13.62
CA ARG A 95 2.56 -10.42 -13.38
C ARG A 95 2.50 -9.62 -12.06
N PRO A 96 1.63 -8.60 -11.93
CA PRO A 96 1.46 -7.89 -10.66
C PRO A 96 1.18 -8.87 -9.52
N ALA A 97 1.87 -8.72 -8.38
CA ALA A 97 1.63 -9.56 -7.21
C ALA A 97 0.35 -9.18 -6.44
N VAL A 98 -0.54 -8.41 -7.07
CA VAL A 98 -1.81 -7.96 -6.52
C VAL A 98 -2.95 -8.39 -7.43
N ALA A 99 -4.06 -8.80 -6.81
CA ALA A 99 -5.27 -9.12 -7.55
C ALA A 99 -5.85 -7.88 -8.23
N ARG A 100 -6.48 -8.06 -9.40
CA ARG A 100 -7.20 -6.98 -10.08
C ARG A 100 -8.40 -6.54 -9.23
N ALA A 101 -8.63 -5.23 -9.19
CA ALA A 101 -9.83 -4.67 -8.56
C ALA A 101 -11.10 -5.17 -9.27
N ARG A 102 -12.05 -5.73 -8.51
CA ARG A 102 -13.29 -6.31 -9.04
C ARG A 102 -14.53 -5.45 -8.82
N THR A 103 -14.52 -4.60 -7.80
CA THR A 103 -15.66 -3.74 -7.48
C THR A 103 -15.57 -2.42 -8.23
N TRP A 104 -16.72 -1.84 -8.56
CA TRP A 104 -16.78 -0.51 -9.18
C TRP A 104 -16.03 0.54 -8.33
N LEU A 105 -16.23 0.51 -7.01
CA LEU A 105 -15.59 1.42 -6.06
C LEU A 105 -14.06 1.42 -6.17
N LEU A 106 -13.43 0.24 -6.18
CA LEU A 106 -11.97 0.10 -6.20
C LEU A 106 -11.39 0.22 -7.62
N LYS A 107 -12.16 -0.13 -8.64
CA LYS A 107 -11.74 -0.04 -10.05
C LYS A 107 -11.71 1.42 -10.54
N ILE A 108 -12.81 2.14 -10.32
CA ILE A 108 -13.00 3.49 -10.89
C ILE A 108 -13.70 4.47 -9.95
N GLY A 109 -14.57 4.02 -9.05
CA GLY A 109 -15.40 4.92 -8.23
C GLY A 109 -14.57 5.92 -7.44
N TRP A 110 -13.51 5.46 -6.78
CA TRP A 110 -12.59 6.30 -6.02
C TRP A 110 -11.97 7.45 -6.82
N ARG A 111 -11.82 7.30 -8.15
CA ARG A 111 -11.21 8.30 -9.04
C ARG A 111 -12.03 9.57 -9.15
N ARG A 112 -13.33 9.53 -8.81
CA ARG A 112 -14.20 10.72 -8.72
C ARG A 112 -13.69 11.78 -7.74
N HIS A 113 -12.85 11.39 -6.79
CA HIS A 113 -12.22 12.30 -5.82
C HIS A 113 -10.76 12.66 -6.18
N GLY A 114 -10.36 12.40 -7.43
CA GLY A 114 -9.04 12.73 -7.96
C GLY A 114 -7.98 11.67 -7.68
N LEU A 115 -6.92 11.69 -8.49
CA LEU A 115 -5.76 10.81 -8.36
C LEU A 115 -4.98 11.08 -7.05
N LEU A 116 -4.08 10.18 -6.69
CA LEU A 116 -3.24 10.28 -5.50
C LEU A 116 -1.93 10.98 -5.80
N ASP A 117 -1.51 11.88 -4.93
CA ASP A 117 -0.19 12.49 -5.00
C ASP A 117 0.80 11.59 -4.21
N PRO A 118 1.89 11.09 -4.82
CA PRO A 118 2.84 10.26 -4.08
C PRO A 118 3.57 11.01 -2.96
N ALA A 119 3.55 12.35 -2.96
CA ALA A 119 4.12 13.18 -1.90
C ALA A 119 3.18 13.41 -0.71
N ASP A 120 1.89 13.05 -0.83
CA ASP A 120 0.90 13.24 0.24
C ASP A 120 1.34 12.56 1.54
N VAL A 121 0.87 13.12 2.66
CA VAL A 121 0.99 12.51 3.99
C VAL A 121 -0.43 12.23 4.51
N PRO A 122 -0.87 10.96 4.61
CA PRO A 122 -2.20 10.64 5.11
C PRO A 122 -2.32 10.87 6.63
N GLY A 123 -3.39 11.57 7.01
CA GLY A 123 -3.84 11.78 8.40
C GLY A 123 -4.97 10.83 8.75
#